data_AF-A0A8T3TL12-F1
#
_entry.id   AF-A0A8T3TL12-F1
#
_cell.length_a   1.000
_cell.length_b   1.000
_cell.length_c   1.000
_cell.angle_alpha   90.00
_cell.angle_beta   90.00
_cell.angle_gamma   90.00
#
_symmetry.space_group_name_H-M   'P 1'
#
loop_
_entity.id
_entity.type
_entity.pdbx_description
1 polymer ?
#
loop_
_entity_poly.entity_id
_entity_poly.type
_entity_poly.pdbx_seq_one_letter_code
_entity_poly.pdbx_strand_id
1 'polypeptide(L)'
;MEGDAKRRARRLLTATGLALALLLLVAMAWAAEPFQPDSFGPGHDARAYWAVSPDEPYSAGVGEESAYLYSPAFLQVVSPLRLLSWTAFLATWTVLLLAVLRWLSGPLLFAPLLVLALPELWGGNVTILMAAAIVVGFRWAGAWALLILTKVTPGLGLLWFLVRREWRSLAWAGVVTLGVAGLSAVVAPGAWGDWFRLLAESTGASTVGHSLPIPLWARLPAAAAVIVYAARTERRWLLPVGVLLALPVIWWGSVAILAASVALRRRALEEWLLARVTRRARDEDPVRAGRER
;
A
#
# COMPACT_ATOMS: atom_id res chain seq x y z
N MET A 1 19.59 -25.51 -22.31
CA MET A 1 20.24 -25.44 -20.98
C MET A 1 19.99 -24.12 -20.24
N GLU A 2 20.56 -22.97 -20.63
CA GLU A 2 20.34 -21.71 -19.89
C GLU A 2 18.87 -21.23 -19.90
N GLY A 3 18.19 -21.39 -21.04
CA GLY A 3 16.76 -21.09 -21.15
C GLY A 3 15.88 -21.98 -20.27
N ASP A 4 16.28 -23.23 -20.02
CA ASP A 4 15.51 -24.18 -19.21
C ASP A 4 15.64 -23.87 -17.71
N ALA A 5 16.85 -23.53 -17.25
CA ALA A 5 17.08 -23.10 -15.88
C ALA A 5 16.28 -21.82 -15.53
N LYS A 6 16.30 -20.82 -16.42
CA LYS A 6 15.50 -19.58 -16.26
C LYS A 6 14.00 -19.86 -16.22
N ARG A 7 13.50 -20.74 -17.11
CA ARG A 7 12.08 -21.16 -17.11
C ARG A 7 11.69 -21.87 -15.82
N ARG A 8 12.53 -22.80 -15.34
CA ARG A 8 12.28 -23.56 -14.09
C ARG A 8 12.28 -22.62 -12.87
N ALA A 9 13.27 -21.75 -12.74
CA ALA A 9 13.34 -20.77 -11.65
C ALA A 9 12.10 -19.87 -11.63
N ARG A 10 11.67 -19.36 -12.80
CA ARG A 10 10.46 -18.53 -12.91
C ARG A 10 9.20 -19.27 -12.47
N ARG A 11 9.03 -20.53 -12.88
CA ARG A 11 7.90 -21.37 -12.47
C ARG A 11 7.89 -21.58 -10.96
N LEU A 12 9.03 -21.97 -10.38
CA LEU A 12 9.15 -22.21 -8.94
C LEU A 12 8.83 -20.95 -8.12
N LEU A 13 9.46 -19.82 -8.43
CA LEU A 13 9.19 -18.55 -7.72
C LEU A 13 7.72 -18.12 -7.81
N THR A 14 7.10 -18.30 -8.99
CA THR A 14 5.68 -18.00 -9.18
C THR A 14 4.82 -18.93 -8.34
N ALA A 15 5.08 -20.24 -8.35
CA ALA A 15 4.32 -21.22 -7.58
C ALA A 15 4.45 -20.96 -6.07
N THR A 16 5.66 -20.69 -5.59
CA THR A 16 5.91 -20.33 -4.19
C THR A 16 5.12 -19.09 -3.79
N GLY A 17 5.14 -18.03 -4.61
CA GLY A 17 4.37 -16.81 -4.32
C GLY A 17 2.86 -17.08 -4.24
N LEU A 18 2.32 -17.87 -5.18
CA LEU A 18 0.90 -18.24 -5.16
C LEU A 18 0.52 -19.12 -3.97
N ALA A 19 1.38 -20.08 -3.60
CA ALA A 19 1.17 -20.93 -2.44
C ALA A 19 1.18 -20.12 -1.14
N LEU A 20 2.11 -19.18 -0.98
CA LEU A 20 2.15 -18.27 0.17
C LEU A 20 0.91 -17.36 0.23
N ALA A 21 0.45 -16.86 -0.92
CA ALA A 21 -0.76 -16.05 -0.99
C ALA A 21 -2.02 -16.84 -0.60
N LEU A 22 -2.14 -18.08 -1.07
CA LEU A 22 -3.24 -18.97 -0.69
C LEU A 22 -3.18 -19.32 0.80
N LEU A 23 -2.00 -19.65 1.32
CA LEU A 23 -1.79 -19.93 2.73
C LEU A 23 -2.20 -18.73 3.60
N LEU A 24 -1.78 -17.53 3.21
CA LEU A 24 -2.16 -16.30 3.91
C LEU A 24 -3.68 -16.09 3.86
N LEU A 25 -4.31 -16.25 2.70
CA LEU A 25 -5.77 -16.09 2.57
C LEU A 25 -6.53 -17.07 3.48
N VAL A 26 -6.11 -18.35 3.50
CA VAL A 26 -6.71 -19.36 4.37
C VAL A 26 -6.48 -19.01 5.84
N ALA A 27 -5.28 -18.58 6.22
CA ALA A 27 -4.96 -18.16 7.58
C ALA A 27 -5.81 -16.95 8.03
N MET A 28 -5.94 -15.94 7.16
CA MET A 28 -6.77 -14.74 7.40
C MET A 28 -8.23 -15.13 7.63
N ALA A 29 -8.79 -16.00 6.79
CA ALA A 29 -10.19 -16.43 6.90
C ALA A 29 -10.43 -17.32 8.14
N TRP A 30 -9.50 -18.24 8.43
CA TRP A 30 -9.60 -19.14 9.57
C TRP A 30 -9.45 -18.41 10.91
N ALA A 31 -8.54 -17.43 10.99
CA ALA A 31 -8.31 -16.64 12.20
C ALA A 31 -9.20 -15.38 12.29
N ALA A 32 -10.15 -15.19 11.37
CA ALA A 32 -11.01 -14.01 11.36
C ALA A 32 -11.96 -13.94 12.58
N GLU A 33 -12.38 -15.09 13.10
CA GLU A 33 -13.31 -15.20 14.23
C GLU A 33 -12.77 -16.15 15.32
N PRO A 34 -12.94 -15.83 16.61
CA PRO A 34 -13.49 -14.59 17.14
C PRO A 34 -12.55 -13.40 16.91
N PHE A 35 -13.09 -12.24 16.50
CA PHE A 35 -12.29 -11.01 16.46
C PHE A 35 -11.91 -10.58 17.88
N GLN A 36 -10.61 -10.49 18.15
CA GLN A 36 -10.06 -10.12 19.46
C GLN A 36 -9.19 -8.85 19.31
N PRO A 37 -9.65 -7.68 19.78
CA PRO A 37 -8.99 -6.39 19.55
C PRO A 37 -7.55 -6.32 20.08
N ASP A 38 -7.29 -6.97 21.21
CA ASP A 38 -5.98 -6.97 21.89
C ASP A 38 -5.06 -8.12 21.44
N SER A 39 -5.49 -8.90 20.44
CA SER A 39 -4.74 -10.06 19.95
C SER A 39 -3.81 -9.71 18.78
N PHE A 40 -3.00 -10.69 18.36
CA PHE A 40 -2.28 -10.65 17.07
C PHE A 40 -3.15 -11.20 15.91
N GLY A 41 -4.47 -11.20 16.05
CA GLY A 41 -5.40 -11.64 15.03
C GLY A 41 -5.31 -10.82 13.74
N PRO A 42 -5.91 -11.29 12.63
CA PRO A 42 -5.91 -10.55 11.38
C PRO A 42 -7.00 -9.46 11.36
N GLY A 43 -6.80 -8.48 10.49
CA GLY A 43 -7.85 -7.54 10.08
C GLY A 43 -8.08 -6.35 11.00
N HIS A 44 -7.18 -6.01 11.93
CA HIS A 44 -7.36 -4.87 12.83
C HIS A 44 -7.68 -3.55 12.10
N ASP A 45 -7.01 -3.26 10.98
CA ASP A 45 -7.31 -2.05 10.18
C ASP A 45 -8.53 -2.24 9.29
N ALA A 46 -8.68 -3.42 8.70
CA ALA A 46 -9.84 -3.75 7.88
C ALA A 46 -11.15 -3.69 8.67
N ARG A 47 -11.11 -3.94 9.99
CA ARG A 47 -12.26 -3.88 10.88
C ARG A 47 -12.85 -2.47 10.96
N ALA A 48 -11.99 -1.44 10.92
CA ALA A 48 -12.43 -0.05 10.85
C ALA A 48 -13.24 0.25 9.57
N TYR A 49 -13.00 -0.47 8.48
CA TYR A 49 -13.77 -0.31 7.24
C TYR A 49 -15.11 -1.04 7.30
N TRP A 50 -15.13 -2.20 7.96
CA TRP A 50 -16.31 -3.07 8.00
C TRP A 50 -17.32 -2.63 9.06
N ALA A 51 -16.84 -2.35 10.27
CA ALA A 51 -17.67 -2.15 11.47
C ALA A 51 -18.19 -0.71 11.65
N VAL A 52 -17.60 0.28 10.98
CA VAL A 52 -17.93 1.71 11.14
C VAL A 52 -19.43 1.99 10.92
N SER A 53 -20.07 2.79 11.78
CA SER A 53 -21.46 3.20 11.55
C SER A 53 -21.57 4.12 10.32
N PRO A 54 -22.49 3.87 9.36
CA PRO A 54 -22.73 4.82 8.27
C PRO A 54 -23.27 6.18 8.74
N ASP A 55 -24.02 6.20 9.83
CA ASP A 55 -24.71 7.39 10.33
C ASP A 55 -23.78 8.28 11.16
N GLU A 56 -22.89 7.66 11.96
CA GLU A 56 -21.93 8.34 12.82
C GLU A 56 -20.52 7.73 12.65
N PRO A 57 -19.88 7.92 11.48
CA PRO A 57 -18.63 7.22 11.14
C PRO A 57 -17.40 7.69 11.93
N TYR A 58 -17.47 8.84 12.59
CA TYR A 58 -16.33 9.51 13.23
C TYR A 58 -16.47 9.61 14.76
N SER A 59 -17.12 8.63 15.39
CA SER A 59 -17.32 8.57 16.84
C SER A 59 -16.07 8.12 17.62
N ALA A 60 -15.06 7.59 16.93
CA ALA A 60 -13.83 7.05 17.53
C ALA A 60 -12.58 7.75 16.98
N GLY A 61 -11.60 7.99 17.87
CA GLY A 61 -10.39 8.76 17.61
C GLY A 61 -9.15 7.94 17.22
N VAL A 62 -8.05 8.63 16.91
CA VAL A 62 -6.77 7.98 16.57
C VAL A 62 -6.27 7.11 17.72
N GLY A 63 -5.99 5.84 17.43
CA GLY A 63 -5.49 4.88 18.40
C GLY A 63 -6.58 4.11 19.15
N GLU A 64 -7.84 4.47 18.95
CA GLU A 64 -8.98 3.68 19.43
C GLU A 64 -9.26 2.49 18.53
N GLU A 65 -9.90 1.46 19.10
CA GLU A 65 -10.23 0.22 18.40
C GLU A 65 -11.09 0.50 17.16
N SER A 66 -10.65 -0.03 16.01
CA SER A 66 -11.40 0.04 14.76
C SER A 66 -11.84 1.46 14.36
N ALA A 67 -11.11 2.48 14.78
CA ALA A 67 -11.43 3.87 14.47
C ALA A 67 -11.34 4.14 12.96
N TYR A 68 -12.42 4.67 12.38
CA TYR A 68 -12.48 5.01 10.97
C TYR A 68 -11.94 6.43 10.74
N LEU A 69 -10.74 6.52 10.14
CA LEU A 69 -9.99 7.78 10.00
C LEU A 69 -9.98 8.34 8.57
N TYR A 70 -10.80 7.80 7.68
CA TYR A 70 -10.73 8.05 6.23
C TYR A 70 -11.91 8.93 5.78
N SER A 71 -11.83 9.53 4.59
CA SER A 71 -12.90 10.43 4.13
C SER A 71 -14.25 9.72 3.93
N PRO A 72 -15.37 10.46 3.89
CA PRO A 72 -16.68 9.87 3.59
C PRO A 72 -16.72 9.21 2.21
N ALA A 73 -15.95 9.71 1.24
CA ALA A 73 -15.87 9.13 -0.10
C ALA A 73 -15.32 7.70 -0.08
N PHE A 74 -14.31 7.43 0.76
CA PHE A 74 -13.76 6.08 0.88
C PHE A 74 -14.78 5.14 1.54
N LEU A 75 -15.52 5.62 2.54
CA LEU A 75 -16.58 4.85 3.20
C LEU A 75 -17.64 4.43 2.19
N GLN A 76 -18.11 5.36 1.37
CA GLN A 76 -19.12 5.09 0.34
C GLN A 76 -18.66 4.04 -0.68
N VAL A 77 -17.39 4.07 -1.08
CA VAL A 77 -16.82 3.07 -2.00
C VAL A 77 -16.73 1.68 -1.37
N VAL A 78 -16.37 1.60 -0.09
CA VAL A 78 -16.24 0.32 0.62
C VAL A 78 -17.60 -0.21 1.11
N SER A 79 -18.60 0.66 1.24
CA SER A 79 -19.91 0.34 1.81
C SER A 79 -20.61 -0.89 1.23
N PRO A 80 -20.61 -1.12 -0.10
CA PRO A 80 -21.19 -2.34 -0.66
C PRO A 80 -20.55 -3.63 -0.13
N LEU A 81 -19.24 -3.63 0.16
CA LEU A 81 -18.54 -4.79 0.69
C LEU A 81 -18.93 -5.08 2.15
N ARG A 82 -19.41 -4.08 2.89
CA ARG A 82 -19.79 -4.21 4.30
C ARG A 82 -21.06 -5.06 4.50
N LEU A 83 -21.80 -5.33 3.43
CA LEU A 83 -22.93 -6.28 3.43
C LEU A 83 -22.49 -7.73 3.62
N LEU A 84 -21.21 -8.03 3.42
CA LEU A 84 -20.62 -9.34 3.68
C LEU A 84 -20.46 -9.57 5.18
N SER A 85 -20.49 -10.84 5.61
CA SER A 85 -20.02 -11.21 6.96
C SER A 85 -18.56 -10.79 7.13
N TRP A 86 -18.11 -10.61 8.37
CA TRP A 86 -16.73 -10.20 8.67
C TRP A 86 -15.68 -11.07 7.96
N THR A 87 -15.78 -12.39 8.08
CA THR A 87 -14.86 -13.34 7.42
C THR A 87 -14.86 -13.18 5.90
N ALA A 88 -16.03 -13.01 5.28
CA ALA A 88 -16.14 -12.84 3.83
C ALA A 88 -15.62 -11.48 3.36
N PHE A 89 -15.86 -10.42 4.12
CA PHE A 89 -15.26 -9.10 3.90
C PHE A 89 -13.74 -9.19 3.94
N LEU A 90 -13.19 -9.74 5.03
CA LEU A 90 -11.75 -9.84 5.22
C LEU A 90 -11.10 -10.67 4.11
N ALA A 91 -11.66 -11.83 3.77
CA ALA A 91 -11.15 -12.67 2.68
C ALA A 91 -11.19 -11.93 1.32
N THR A 92 -12.30 -11.25 1.01
CA THR A 92 -12.44 -10.47 -0.24
C THR A 92 -11.43 -9.33 -0.30
N TRP A 93 -11.25 -8.62 0.82
CA TRP A 93 -10.29 -7.55 0.93
C TRP A 93 -8.84 -8.06 0.80
N THR A 94 -8.50 -9.16 1.46
CA THR A 94 -7.19 -9.81 1.33
C THR A 94 -6.92 -10.24 -0.12
N VAL A 95 -7.89 -10.81 -0.82
CA VAL A 95 -7.76 -11.16 -2.25
C VAL A 95 -7.45 -9.93 -3.09
N LEU A 96 -8.16 -8.83 -2.86
CA LEU A 96 -7.92 -7.56 -3.55
C LEU A 96 -6.47 -7.07 -3.32
N LEU A 97 -6.02 -7.02 -2.05
CA LEU A 97 -4.68 -6.57 -1.71
C LEU A 97 -3.58 -7.48 -2.30
N LEU A 98 -3.77 -8.80 -2.25
CA LEU A 98 -2.85 -9.79 -2.84
C LEU A 98 -2.79 -9.65 -4.36
N ALA A 99 -3.92 -9.44 -5.04
CA ALA A 99 -3.98 -9.24 -6.47
C ALA A 99 -3.23 -7.95 -6.89
N VAL A 100 -3.42 -6.86 -6.14
CA VAL A 100 -2.72 -5.60 -6.38
C VAL A 100 -1.22 -5.73 -6.11
N LEU A 101 -0.83 -6.38 -5.01
CA LEU A 101 0.58 -6.63 -4.71
C LEU A 101 1.22 -7.48 -5.81
N ARG A 102 0.53 -8.51 -6.29
CA ARG A 102 0.99 -9.37 -7.39
C ARG A 102 1.15 -8.61 -8.70
N TRP A 103 0.28 -7.64 -8.96
CA TRP A 103 0.37 -6.76 -10.13
C TRP A 103 1.58 -5.82 -10.03
N LEU A 104 1.80 -5.21 -8.85
CA LEU A 104 2.97 -4.36 -8.58
C LEU A 104 4.28 -5.13 -8.73
N SER A 105 4.38 -6.29 -8.08
CA SER A 105 5.60 -7.08 -7.99
C SER A 105 5.95 -7.82 -9.29
N GLY A 106 4.95 -8.22 -10.07
CA GLY A 106 5.14 -9.27 -11.06
C GLY A 106 5.35 -10.67 -10.42
N PRO A 107 5.43 -11.74 -11.22
CA PRO A 107 5.51 -13.12 -10.71
C PRO A 107 6.77 -13.41 -9.90
N LEU A 108 7.91 -12.84 -10.32
CA LEU A 108 9.21 -13.19 -9.78
C LEU A 108 9.45 -12.57 -8.40
N LEU A 109 8.99 -11.33 -8.22
CA LEU A 109 9.17 -10.58 -6.98
C LEU A 109 7.99 -10.72 -6.02
N PHE A 110 6.95 -11.49 -6.38
CA PHE A 110 5.74 -11.58 -5.57
C PHE A 110 5.98 -12.17 -4.18
N ALA A 111 6.67 -13.32 -4.10
CA ALA A 111 6.98 -13.95 -2.82
C ALA A 111 7.75 -13.01 -1.86
N PRO A 112 8.90 -12.39 -2.25
CA PRO A 112 9.62 -11.51 -1.34
C PRO A 112 8.83 -10.25 -0.97
N LEU A 113 8.02 -9.70 -1.89
CA LEU A 113 7.16 -8.56 -1.57
C LEU A 113 5.99 -8.91 -0.67
N LEU A 114 5.45 -10.13 -0.78
CA LEU A 114 4.42 -10.64 0.12
C LEU A 114 4.95 -10.71 1.54
N VAL A 115 6.17 -11.21 1.74
CA VAL A 115 6.82 -11.22 3.06
C VAL A 115 7.03 -9.81 3.59
N LEU A 116 7.53 -8.88 2.77
CA LEU A 116 7.72 -7.48 3.17
C LEU A 116 6.39 -6.79 3.54
N ALA A 117 5.33 -7.06 2.78
CA ALA A 117 4.01 -6.47 2.99
C ALA A 117 3.13 -7.26 3.97
N LEU A 118 3.65 -8.33 4.56
CA LEU A 118 2.88 -9.23 5.41
C LEU A 118 2.18 -8.51 6.57
N PRO A 119 2.83 -7.59 7.33
CA PRO A 119 2.13 -6.89 8.40
C PRO A 119 0.96 -6.06 7.90
N GLU A 120 1.10 -5.44 6.74
CA GLU A 120 0.05 -4.62 6.12
C GLU A 120 -1.11 -5.47 5.57
N LEU A 121 -0.79 -6.62 4.98
CA LEU A 121 -1.78 -7.61 4.54
C LEU A 121 -2.52 -8.23 5.72
N TRP A 122 -1.81 -8.49 6.81
CA TRP A 122 -2.37 -9.06 8.05
C TRP A 122 -3.31 -8.08 8.73
N GLY A 123 -2.94 -6.79 8.81
CA GLY A 123 -3.84 -5.74 9.29
C GLY A 123 -4.99 -5.44 8.33
N GLY A 124 -4.79 -5.66 7.03
CA GLY A 124 -5.78 -5.38 5.98
C GLY A 124 -5.88 -3.89 5.63
N ASN A 125 -4.77 -3.17 5.66
CA ASN A 125 -4.75 -1.73 5.41
C ASN A 125 -4.76 -1.38 3.91
N VAL A 126 -5.30 -0.19 3.58
CA VAL A 126 -5.36 0.39 2.24
C VAL A 126 -3.99 0.75 1.62
N THR A 127 -2.88 0.76 2.36
CA THR A 127 -1.56 1.21 1.87
C THR A 127 -1.08 0.51 0.59
N ILE A 128 -1.39 -0.78 0.38
CA ILE A 128 -1.04 -1.48 -0.87
C ILE A 128 -1.81 -0.89 -2.07
N LEU A 129 -3.07 -0.50 -1.89
CA LEU A 129 -3.84 0.22 -2.90
C LEU A 129 -3.24 1.62 -3.15
N MET A 130 -2.76 2.30 -2.11
CA MET A 130 -2.03 3.56 -2.26
C MET A 130 -0.74 3.38 -3.07
N ALA A 131 0.01 2.30 -2.84
CA ALA A 131 1.19 1.97 -3.63
C ALA A 131 0.83 1.82 -5.13
N ALA A 132 -0.27 1.15 -5.43
CA ALA A 132 -0.79 1.05 -6.79
C ALA A 132 -1.19 2.39 -7.38
N ALA A 133 -1.88 3.24 -6.59
CA ALA A 133 -2.25 4.58 -7.02
C ALA A 133 -1.03 5.45 -7.35
N ILE A 134 0.10 5.32 -6.66
CA ILE A 134 1.36 6.02 -7.03
C ILE A 134 1.84 5.58 -8.41
N VAL A 135 1.86 4.27 -8.69
CA VAL A 135 2.32 3.73 -9.97
C VAL A 135 1.39 4.13 -11.12
N VAL A 136 0.07 4.01 -10.91
CA VAL A 136 -0.95 4.46 -11.87
C VAL A 136 -0.88 5.97 -12.05
N GLY A 137 -0.57 6.72 -11.00
CA GLY A 137 -0.47 8.17 -10.96
C GLY A 137 0.49 8.76 -11.99
N PHE A 138 1.53 8.04 -12.37
CA PHE A 138 2.44 8.46 -13.45
C PHE A 138 1.82 8.41 -14.86
N ARG A 139 0.74 7.65 -15.05
CA ARG A 139 -0.02 7.59 -16.32
C ARG A 139 -1.34 8.35 -16.23
N TRP A 140 -1.99 8.31 -15.08
CA TRP A 140 -3.27 8.98 -14.82
C TRP A 140 -3.25 9.62 -13.43
N ALA A 141 -2.97 10.92 -13.39
CA ALA A 141 -2.77 11.67 -12.15
C ALA A 141 -4.01 11.72 -11.23
N GLY A 142 -5.20 11.42 -11.75
CA GLY A 142 -6.41 11.27 -10.93
C GLY A 142 -6.30 10.20 -9.84
N ALA A 143 -5.41 9.20 -10.00
CA ALA A 143 -5.21 8.15 -8.99
C ALA A 143 -4.73 8.69 -7.64
N TRP A 144 -4.11 9.86 -7.61
CA TRP A 144 -3.67 10.52 -6.37
C TRP A 144 -4.84 10.90 -5.46
N ALA A 145 -6.06 10.99 -5.99
CA ALA A 145 -7.26 11.16 -5.18
C ALA A 145 -7.38 10.08 -4.09
N LEU A 146 -6.96 8.84 -4.38
CA LEU A 146 -6.96 7.78 -3.36
C LEU A 146 -6.09 8.17 -2.16
N LEU A 147 -4.87 8.66 -2.38
CA LEU A 147 -3.95 9.02 -1.30
C LEU A 147 -4.45 10.22 -0.49
N ILE A 148 -5.01 11.22 -1.18
CA ILE A 148 -5.53 12.44 -0.54
C ILE A 148 -6.78 12.13 0.28
N LEU A 149 -7.72 11.36 -0.27
CA LEU A 149 -9.01 11.05 0.36
C LEU A 149 -8.93 9.92 1.41
N THR A 150 -7.78 9.26 1.55
CA THR A 150 -7.58 8.24 2.59
C THR A 150 -6.69 8.72 3.74
N LYS A 151 -5.60 9.42 3.43
CA LYS A 151 -4.57 9.76 4.42
C LYS A 151 -4.09 11.22 4.36
N VAL A 152 -4.57 12.02 3.39
CA VAL A 152 -4.25 13.45 3.17
C VAL A 152 -2.76 13.72 2.89
N THR A 153 -1.88 13.61 3.89
CA THR A 153 -0.47 14.00 3.80
C THR A 153 0.37 13.24 2.77
N PRO A 154 0.07 11.97 2.42
CA PRO A 154 0.70 11.30 1.26
C PRO A 154 0.45 12.02 -0.08
N GLY A 155 -0.55 12.92 -0.14
CA GLY A 155 -0.75 13.87 -1.24
C GLY A 155 0.46 14.78 -1.51
N LEU A 156 1.40 14.90 -0.57
CA LEU A 156 2.69 15.57 -0.78
C LEU A 156 3.47 15.00 -1.97
N GLY A 157 3.20 13.75 -2.37
CA GLY A 157 3.74 13.17 -3.60
C GLY A 157 3.43 13.97 -4.88
N LEU A 158 2.38 14.79 -4.89
CA LEU A 158 2.08 15.72 -6.00
C LEU A 158 3.17 16.79 -6.22
N LEU A 159 4.05 17.02 -5.24
CA LEU A 159 5.25 17.85 -5.43
C LEU A 159 6.10 17.36 -6.60
N TRP A 160 6.05 16.07 -6.94
CA TRP A 160 6.68 15.52 -8.14
C TRP A 160 6.25 16.29 -9.39
N PHE A 161 4.94 16.44 -9.61
CA PHE A 161 4.39 17.13 -10.78
C PHE A 161 4.65 18.62 -10.72
N LEU A 162 4.57 19.21 -9.52
CA LEU A 162 4.81 20.64 -9.31
C LEU A 162 6.24 21.04 -9.68
N VAL A 163 7.24 20.34 -9.15
CA VAL A 163 8.67 20.60 -9.42
C VAL A 163 8.97 20.48 -10.92
N ARG A 164 8.28 19.56 -11.60
CA ARG A 164 8.45 19.29 -13.02
C ARG A 164 7.56 20.16 -13.92
N ARG A 165 6.76 21.05 -13.33
CA ARG A 165 5.82 21.92 -14.04
C ARG A 165 4.81 21.14 -14.89
N GLU A 166 4.43 19.94 -14.44
CA GLU A 166 3.41 19.10 -15.06
C GLU A 166 2.00 19.57 -14.65
N TRP A 167 1.64 20.81 -15.04
CA TRP A 167 0.42 21.49 -14.61
C TRP A 167 -0.85 20.72 -14.95
N ARG A 168 -0.88 20.05 -16.10
CA ARG A 168 -2.02 19.23 -16.52
C ARG A 168 -2.23 18.05 -15.56
N SER A 169 -1.15 17.40 -15.10
CA SER A 169 -1.22 16.31 -14.12
C SER A 169 -1.73 16.82 -12.78
N LEU A 170 -1.23 17.97 -12.31
CA LEU A 170 -1.73 18.61 -11.09
C LEU A 170 -3.22 18.98 -11.19
N ALA A 171 -3.64 19.58 -12.30
CA ALA A 171 -5.03 19.94 -12.53
C ALA A 171 -5.93 18.70 -12.53
N TRP A 172 -5.54 17.61 -13.20
CA TRP A 172 -6.31 16.37 -13.17
C TRP A 172 -6.39 15.73 -11.80
N ALA A 173 -5.28 15.71 -11.04
CA ALA A 173 -5.30 15.22 -9.66
C ALA A 173 -6.27 16.04 -8.79
N GLY A 174 -6.25 17.37 -8.94
CA GLY A 174 -7.16 18.28 -8.23
C GLY A 174 -8.62 18.08 -8.63
N VAL A 175 -8.93 18.11 -9.93
CA VAL A 175 -10.30 17.98 -10.45
C VAL A 175 -10.92 16.65 -10.05
N VAL A 176 -10.19 15.53 -10.17
CA VAL A 176 -10.71 14.22 -9.78
C VAL A 176 -10.95 14.16 -8.27
N THR A 177 -10.02 14.67 -7.46
CA THR A 177 -10.17 14.69 -6.00
C THR A 177 -11.38 15.52 -5.58
N LEU A 178 -11.51 16.75 -6.12
CA LEU A 178 -12.64 17.63 -5.82
C LEU A 178 -13.96 17.08 -6.35
N GLY A 179 -13.96 16.45 -7.52
CA GLY A 179 -15.16 15.82 -8.09
C GLY A 179 -15.65 14.66 -7.24
N VAL A 180 -14.75 13.77 -6.81
CA VAL A 180 -15.09 12.64 -5.91
C VAL A 180 -15.56 13.17 -4.55
N ALA A 181 -14.87 14.15 -3.97
CA ALA A 181 -15.27 14.75 -2.71
C ALA A 181 -16.63 15.44 -2.81
N GLY A 182 -16.87 16.20 -3.89
CA GLY A 182 -18.13 16.89 -4.13
C GLY A 182 -19.31 15.94 -4.31
N LEU A 183 -19.16 14.90 -5.13
CA LEU A 183 -20.20 13.86 -5.29
C LEU A 183 -20.49 13.15 -3.97
N SER A 184 -19.45 12.85 -3.20
CA SER A 184 -19.60 12.23 -1.88
C SER A 184 -20.30 13.16 -0.87
N ALA A 185 -20.02 14.46 -0.92
CA ALA A 185 -20.64 15.47 -0.05
C ALA A 185 -22.12 15.71 -0.37
N VAL A 186 -22.55 15.49 -1.62
CA VAL A 186 -23.99 15.50 -1.96
C VAL A 186 -24.74 14.37 -1.25
N VAL A 187 -24.10 13.20 -1.11
CA VAL A 187 -24.71 12.03 -0.45
C VAL A 187 -24.65 12.12 1.07
N ALA A 188 -23.54 12.60 1.64
CA ALA A 188 -23.32 12.66 3.09
C ALA A 188 -22.66 13.99 3.50
N PRO A 189 -23.40 15.12 3.47
CA PRO A 189 -22.81 16.45 3.67
C PRO A 189 -22.25 16.66 5.09
N GLY A 190 -22.96 16.19 6.13
CA GLY A 190 -22.53 16.33 7.53
C GLY A 190 -21.21 15.62 7.83
N ALA A 191 -21.03 14.42 7.26
CA ALA A 191 -19.86 13.57 7.48
C ALA A 191 -18.54 14.25 7.06
N TRP A 192 -18.55 15.16 6.09
CA TRP A 192 -17.34 15.91 5.72
C TRP A 192 -16.90 16.88 6.81
N GLY A 193 -17.85 17.58 7.44
CA GLY A 193 -17.55 18.47 8.56
C GLY A 193 -16.97 17.70 9.75
N ASP A 194 -17.55 16.54 10.06
CA ASP A 194 -17.09 15.67 11.13
C ASP A 194 -15.70 15.07 10.83
N TRP A 195 -15.44 14.66 9.59
CA TRP A 195 -14.11 14.19 9.19
C TRP A 195 -13.05 15.29 9.33
N PHE A 196 -13.34 16.52 8.91
CA PHE A 196 -12.40 17.64 9.08
C PHE A 196 -12.17 17.96 10.56
N ARG A 197 -13.21 17.86 11.40
CA ARG A 197 -13.09 18.01 12.85
C ARG A 197 -12.16 16.93 13.44
N LEU A 198 -12.39 15.65 13.09
CA LEU A 198 -11.52 14.55 13.48
C LEU A 198 -10.06 14.78 13.09
N LEU A 199 -9.80 15.24 11.86
CA LEU A 199 -8.44 15.54 11.40
C LEU A 199 -7.79 16.68 12.21
N ALA A 200 -8.56 17.72 12.53
CA ALA A 200 -8.08 18.84 13.35
C ALA A 200 -7.74 18.39 14.77
N GLU A 201 -8.62 17.62 15.41
CA GLU A 201 -8.43 17.07 16.76
C GLU A 201 -7.28 16.06 16.82
N SER A 202 -7.03 15.33 15.73
CA SER A 202 -5.91 14.40 15.59
C SER A 202 -4.55 15.10 15.43
N THR A 203 -4.54 16.43 15.26
CA THR A 203 -3.29 17.18 15.07
C THR A 203 -2.47 17.16 16.35
N GLY A 204 -1.27 16.58 16.29
CA GLY A 204 -0.38 16.49 17.45
C GLY A 204 -0.71 15.33 18.41
N ALA A 205 -1.70 14.48 18.07
CA ALA A 205 -1.90 13.21 18.76
C ALA A 205 -0.58 12.43 18.78
N SER A 206 -0.27 11.83 19.93
CA SER A 206 0.96 11.09 20.13
C SER A 206 1.06 9.92 19.14
N THR A 207 2.28 9.57 18.76
CA THR A 207 2.56 8.38 17.97
C THR A 207 1.97 7.17 18.69
N VAL A 208 1.00 6.50 18.07
CA VAL A 208 0.41 5.25 18.58
C VAL A 208 1.54 4.26 18.87
N GLY A 209 1.39 3.43 19.90
CA GLY A 209 2.40 2.43 20.29
C GLY A 209 2.93 1.65 19.09
N HIS A 210 4.26 1.42 19.06
CA HIS A 210 4.96 0.72 17.97
C HIS A 210 5.02 1.43 16.62
N SER A 211 4.62 2.71 16.53
CA SER A 211 4.90 3.56 15.36
C SER A 211 6.23 4.32 15.50
N LEU A 212 6.73 4.84 14.38
CA LEU A 212 7.96 5.63 14.32
C LEU A 212 7.81 6.89 15.20
N PRO A 213 8.62 7.07 16.26
CA PRO A 213 8.45 8.14 17.24
C PRO A 213 8.97 9.50 16.75
N ILE A 214 8.87 9.76 15.44
CA ILE A 214 9.26 11.03 14.82
C ILE A 214 7.99 11.75 14.39
N PRO A 215 7.72 12.96 14.92
CA PRO A 215 6.47 13.66 14.65
C PRO A 215 6.35 14.02 13.16
N LEU A 216 5.12 14.04 12.67
CA LEU A 216 4.82 14.26 11.25
C LEU A 216 5.42 15.57 10.72
N TRP A 217 5.31 16.66 11.47
CA TRP A 217 5.85 17.97 11.07
C TRP A 217 7.37 17.95 10.81
N ALA A 218 8.12 17.10 11.52
CA ALA A 218 9.56 16.94 11.31
C ALA A 218 9.88 16.05 10.09
N ARG A 219 8.99 15.08 9.80
CA ARG A 219 9.13 14.19 8.64
C ARG A 219 8.73 14.85 7.32
N LEU A 220 7.76 15.77 7.33
CA LEU A 220 7.26 16.42 6.11
C LEU A 220 8.36 17.18 5.32
N PRO A 221 9.27 17.95 5.94
CA PRO A 221 10.40 18.55 5.23
C PRO A 221 11.33 17.52 4.58
N ALA A 222 11.64 16.42 5.29
CA ALA A 222 12.46 15.33 4.75
C ALA A 222 11.73 14.62 3.58
N ALA A 223 10.43 14.36 3.72
CA ALA A 223 9.58 13.83 2.66
C ALA A 223 9.61 14.73 1.43
N ALA A 224 9.39 16.03 1.59
CA ALA A 224 9.44 17.02 0.51
C ALA A 224 10.83 17.03 -0.16
N ALA A 225 11.91 17.03 0.61
CA ALA A 225 13.27 17.01 0.07
C ALA A 225 13.53 15.76 -0.79
N VAL A 226 13.11 14.58 -0.33
CA VAL A 226 13.22 13.32 -1.09
C VAL A 226 12.40 13.39 -2.37
N ILE A 227 11.16 13.91 -2.33
CA ILE A 227 10.27 14.01 -3.50
C ILE A 227 10.82 14.99 -4.53
N VAL A 228 11.28 16.17 -4.08
CA VAL A 228 11.89 17.19 -4.94
C VAL A 228 13.15 16.64 -5.59
N TYR A 229 14.01 15.96 -4.82
CA TYR A 229 15.21 15.33 -5.36
C TYR A 229 14.86 14.23 -6.38
N ALA A 230 13.88 13.38 -6.08
CA ALA A 230 13.40 12.34 -6.99
C ALA A 230 12.91 12.96 -8.31
N ALA A 231 12.13 14.04 -8.23
CA ALA A 231 11.55 14.73 -9.37
C ALA A 231 12.61 15.42 -10.26
N ARG A 232 13.61 16.05 -9.64
CA ARG A 232 14.75 16.69 -10.34
C ARG A 232 15.70 15.70 -10.99
N THR A 233 15.80 14.49 -10.45
CA THR A 233 16.73 13.45 -10.94
C THR A 233 16.05 12.36 -11.77
N GLU A 234 14.75 12.51 -12.10
CA GLU A 234 13.97 11.52 -12.85
C GLU A 234 13.86 10.14 -12.16
N ARG A 235 14.11 10.09 -10.84
CA ARG A 235 14.13 8.84 -10.08
C ARG A 235 12.76 8.52 -9.51
N ARG A 236 11.85 8.07 -10.38
CA ARG A 236 10.45 7.74 -10.00
C ARG A 236 10.36 6.79 -8.79
N TRP A 237 11.29 5.86 -8.66
CA TRP A 237 11.32 4.88 -7.56
C TRP A 237 11.61 5.49 -6.18
N LEU A 238 12.16 6.71 -6.10
CA LEU A 238 12.36 7.43 -4.84
C LEU A 238 11.07 8.13 -4.37
N LEU A 239 10.12 8.39 -5.26
CA LEU A 239 8.86 9.06 -4.90
C LEU A 239 8.11 8.33 -3.76
N PRO A 240 7.90 6.99 -3.80
CA PRO A 240 7.25 6.27 -2.70
C PRO A 240 7.99 6.34 -1.37
N VAL A 241 9.32 6.56 -1.37
CA VAL A 241 10.09 6.76 -0.13
C VAL A 241 9.71 8.08 0.54
N GLY A 242 9.56 9.15 -0.26
CA GLY A 242 9.04 10.41 0.25
C GLY A 242 7.59 10.31 0.70
N VAL A 243 6.75 9.55 -0.02
CA VAL A 243 5.35 9.31 0.39
C VAL A 243 5.26 8.51 1.69
N LEU A 244 6.11 7.50 1.89
CA LEU A 244 6.25 6.77 3.16
C LEU A 244 6.52 7.74 4.31
N LEU A 245 7.51 8.63 4.15
CA LEU A 245 7.86 9.64 5.15
C LEU A 245 6.70 10.62 5.42
N ALA A 246 5.82 10.84 4.45
CA ALA A 246 4.65 11.69 4.56
C ALA A 246 3.42 10.99 5.14
N LEU A 247 3.43 9.69 5.42
CA LEU A 247 2.29 9.02 6.07
C LEU A 247 2.05 9.62 7.47
N PRO A 248 0.79 9.83 7.89
CA PRO A 248 0.51 10.43 9.20
C PRO A 248 1.08 9.58 10.34
N VAL A 249 0.93 8.26 10.25
CA VAL A 249 1.55 7.26 11.13
C VAL A 249 2.37 6.29 10.28
N ILE A 250 3.61 6.04 10.69
CA ILE A 250 4.48 5.02 10.09
C ILE A 250 4.63 3.90 11.10
N TRP A 251 4.14 2.72 10.77
CA TRP A 251 4.32 1.49 11.53
C TRP A 251 5.00 0.42 10.67
N TRP A 252 5.23 -0.77 11.22
CA TRP A 252 5.92 -1.87 10.53
C TRP A 252 5.33 -2.19 9.15
N GLY A 253 4.01 -2.15 8.99
CA GLY A 253 3.36 -2.44 7.72
C GLY A 253 3.46 -1.32 6.68
N SER A 254 3.72 -0.07 7.08
CA SER A 254 3.75 1.09 6.16
C SER A 254 4.79 0.93 5.04
N VAL A 255 5.83 0.13 5.28
CA VAL A 255 6.86 -0.20 4.27
C VAL A 255 6.28 -0.88 3.03
N ALA A 256 5.07 -1.46 3.11
CA ALA A 256 4.34 -2.01 1.97
C ALA A 256 4.11 -0.96 0.86
N ILE A 257 4.07 0.34 1.19
CA ILE A 257 3.97 1.40 0.19
C ILE A 257 5.16 1.40 -0.79
N LEU A 258 6.33 0.90 -0.35
CA LEU A 258 7.52 0.76 -1.18
C LEU A 258 7.41 -0.34 -2.24
N ALA A 259 6.34 -1.14 -2.24
CA ALA A 259 5.99 -1.98 -3.38
C ALA A 259 5.85 -1.15 -4.67
N ALA A 260 5.48 0.13 -4.58
CA ALA A 260 5.52 1.06 -5.70
C ALA A 260 6.94 1.30 -6.23
N SER A 261 7.95 1.43 -5.35
CA SER A 261 9.35 1.58 -5.75
C SER A 261 9.85 0.35 -6.50
N VAL A 262 9.45 -0.84 -6.04
CA VAL A 262 9.75 -2.11 -6.70
C VAL A 262 9.08 -2.18 -8.07
N ALA A 263 7.79 -1.85 -8.16
CA ALA A 263 7.06 -1.83 -9.42
C ALA A 263 7.71 -0.90 -10.46
N LEU A 264 8.13 0.29 -10.04
CA LEU A 264 8.81 1.28 -10.88
C LEU A 264 10.22 0.86 -11.32
N ARG A 265 10.82 -0.13 -10.64
CA ARG A 265 12.13 -0.73 -11.00
C ARG A 265 12.04 -2.20 -11.41
N ARG A 266 10.84 -2.75 -11.58
CA ARG A 266 10.60 -4.19 -11.65
C ARG A 266 11.49 -4.87 -12.69
N ARG A 267 11.55 -4.34 -13.90
CA ARG A 267 12.32 -4.91 -15.00
C ARG A 267 13.80 -5.11 -14.63
N ALA A 268 14.44 -4.06 -14.11
CA ALA A 268 15.84 -4.13 -13.72
C ALA A 268 16.08 -5.10 -12.55
N LEU A 269 15.14 -5.18 -11.61
CA LEU A 269 15.22 -6.11 -10.48
C LEU A 269 15.04 -7.57 -10.91
N GLU A 270 14.09 -7.84 -11.80
CA GLU A 270 13.85 -9.17 -12.36
C GLU A 270 15.05 -9.65 -13.20
N GLU A 271 15.61 -8.78 -14.04
CA GLU A 271 16.82 -9.07 -14.83
C GLU A 271 18.01 -9.39 -13.91
N TRP A 272 18.22 -8.59 -12.86
CA TRP A 272 19.27 -8.84 -11.85
C TRP A 272 19.07 -10.16 -11.11
N LEU A 273 17.84 -10.45 -10.67
CA LEU A 273 17.52 -11.66 -9.92
C LEU A 273 17.76 -12.91 -10.77
N LEU A 274 17.27 -12.91 -12.01
CA LEU A 274 17.45 -14.03 -12.93
C LEU A 274 18.93 -14.26 -13.25
N ALA A 275 19.71 -13.19 -13.46
CA ALA A 275 21.15 -13.30 -13.69
C ALA A 275 21.87 -13.97 -12.50
N ARG A 276 21.52 -13.57 -11.27
CA ARG A 276 22.08 -14.15 -10.03
C ARG A 276 21.74 -15.62 -9.85
N VAL A 277 20.47 -16.00 -10.05
CA VAL A 277 20.04 -17.41 -9.94
C VAL A 277 20.75 -18.27 -10.97
N THR A 278 20.91 -17.78 -12.21
CA THR A 278 21.62 -18.54 -13.24
C THR A 278 23.12 -18.65 -13.04
N ARG A 279 23.78 -17.63 -12.46
CA ARG A 279 25.21 -17.73 -12.13
C ARG A 279 25.44 -18.80 -11.08
N ARG A 280 24.65 -18.78 -10.00
CA ARG A 280 24.74 -19.78 -8.93
C ARG A 280 24.51 -21.21 -9.43
N ALA A 281 23.54 -21.41 -10.30
CA ALA A 281 23.27 -22.73 -10.91
C ALA A 281 24.41 -23.23 -11.83
N ARG A 282 25.26 -22.34 -12.37
CA ARG A 282 26.45 -22.73 -13.13
C ARG A 282 27.61 -23.09 -12.21
N ASP A 283 27.77 -22.38 -11.10
CA ASP A 283 28.86 -22.62 -10.14
C ASP A 283 28.63 -23.92 -9.33
N GLU A 284 27.37 -24.35 -9.17
CA GLU A 284 26.97 -25.57 -8.47
C GLU A 284 26.94 -26.84 -9.38
N ASP A 285 27.29 -26.74 -10.68
CA ASP A 285 27.31 -27.88 -11.62
C ASP A 285 28.61 -28.72 -11.48
N PRO A 286 28.57 -29.91 -10.85
CA PRO A 286 29.77 -30.69 -10.52
C PRO A 286 30.52 -31.20 -11.77
N VAL A 287 29.82 -31.28 -12.91
CA VAL A 287 30.36 -31.82 -14.17
C VAL A 287 31.44 -30.92 -14.78
N ARG A 288 31.45 -29.62 -14.45
CA ARG A 288 32.53 -28.70 -14.87
C ARG A 288 33.66 -28.59 -13.86
N ALA A 289 33.38 -28.68 -12.56
CA ALA A 289 34.40 -28.63 -11.51
C ALA A 289 35.41 -29.79 -11.57
N GLY A 290 35.07 -30.89 -12.26
CA GLY A 290 35.95 -32.02 -12.54
C GLY A 290 36.66 -32.02 -13.90
N ARG A 291 36.41 -31.03 -14.78
CA ARG A 291 37.10 -30.91 -16.08
C ARG A 291 38.27 -29.91 -16.10
N GLU A 292 38.43 -29.15 -15.03
CA GLU A 292 39.54 -28.19 -14.84
C GLU A 292 40.59 -28.68 -13.82
N ARG A 293 40.57 -29.97 -13.46
CA ARG A 293 41.62 -30.62 -12.64
C ARG A 293 42.35 -31.69 -13.43
#